data_AF-A0A2V7L5T6-F1
#
_entry.id   AF-A0A2V7L5T6-F1
#
_cell.length_a   1.000
_cell.length_b   1.000
_cell.length_c   1.000
_cell.angle_alpha   90.00
_cell.angle_beta   90.00
_cell.angle_gamma   90.00
#
_symmetry.space_group_name_H-M   'P 1'
#
loop_
_entity.id
_entity.type
_entity.pdbx_description
1 polymer ?
#
loop_
_entity_poly.entity_id
_entity_poly.type
_entity_poly.pdbx_seq_one_letter_code
_entity_poly.pdbx_strand_id
1 'polypeptide(L)'
;QAQVVQNVTTFPVFVNIPNPGHLLKPGMNTEVRIHTGRRDGVLAVPNAALRTPRDVASGAAVLGLDPQAVDQQLAAASAAGAPGQRTADTTAGRQAQSGGPGTYTTPNGRVVTLPPGVTAEQVQAAISKMRSGGEPTAAERALLAQVVGRSQRSGGGGNAARGSRGGQGNSYIVFARRAGKVMPVPIKTGLSDQDYIEVTAGLTDKDTVLVLPSASLVQSQQQFKQRFQNVTGGGLPGLRQQPAQTSGAR
;
A
#
# COMPACT_ATOMS: atom_id res chain seq x y z
N GLN A 1 -3.59 19.71 28.59
CA GLN A 1 -4.49 19.71 27.42
C GLN A 1 -3.63 19.84 26.18
N ALA A 2 -3.86 19.02 25.14
CA ALA A 2 -3.12 19.13 23.88
C ALA A 2 -3.71 20.28 23.04
N GLN A 3 -2.89 21.26 22.68
CA GLN A 3 -3.30 22.32 21.74
C GLN A 3 -2.98 21.86 20.32
N VAL A 4 -3.99 21.76 19.47
CA VAL A 4 -3.84 21.46 18.05
C VAL A 4 -3.69 22.79 17.32
N VAL A 5 -2.45 23.22 17.09
CA VAL A 5 -2.11 24.28 16.15
C VAL A 5 -1.32 23.59 15.05
N GLN A 6 -1.94 23.37 13.89
CA GLN A 6 -1.32 22.80 12.68
C GLN A 6 -0.83 21.34 12.78
N ASN A 7 -1.70 20.34 13.00
CA ASN A 7 -1.40 18.90 12.82
C ASN A 7 -0.15 18.31 13.54
N VAL A 8 0.53 19.05 14.42
CA VAL A 8 1.67 18.59 15.23
C VAL A 8 1.15 18.20 16.61
N THR A 9 1.44 16.96 17.02
CA THR A 9 1.16 16.48 18.38
C THR A 9 2.46 16.48 19.17
N THR A 10 2.58 17.35 20.17
CA THR A 10 3.77 17.45 21.04
C THR A 10 3.55 16.67 22.33
N PHE A 11 4.56 15.90 22.74
CA PHE A 11 4.58 15.18 24.02
C PHE A 11 5.64 15.81 24.93
N PRO A 12 5.27 16.28 26.14
CA PRO A 12 6.25 16.80 27.09
C PRO A 12 7.12 15.65 27.62
N VAL A 13 8.44 15.86 27.64
CA VAL A 13 9.41 14.95 28.27
C VAL A 13 10.18 15.70 29.35
N PHE A 14 10.42 15.04 30.48
CA PHE A 14 11.25 15.60 31.55
C PHE A 14 12.66 15.02 31.46
N VAL A 15 13.66 15.89 31.50
CA VAL A 15 15.09 15.51 31.47
C VAL A 15 15.76 16.08 32.70
N ASN A 16 16.55 15.27 33.40
CA ASN A 16 17.35 15.72 34.52
C ASN A 16 18.80 15.92 34.05
N ILE A 17 19.32 17.15 34.20
CA ILE A 17 20.67 17.52 33.78
C ILE A 17 21.41 18.05 35.03
N PRO A 18 22.50 17.40 35.46
CA PRO A 18 23.36 17.94 36.50
C PRO A 18 23.90 19.31 36.10
N ASN A 19 23.77 20.31 36.97
CA ASN A 19 24.26 21.68 36.75
C ASN A 19 25.32 22.09 37.80
N PRO A 20 26.45 21.35 37.91
CA PRO A 20 27.54 21.75 38.79
C PRO A 20 28.10 23.11 38.31
N GLY A 21 28.09 24.11 39.19
CA GLY A 21 28.53 25.48 38.85
C GLY A 21 27.41 26.44 38.43
N HIS A 22 26.14 26.02 38.44
CA HIS A 22 24.97 26.88 38.24
C HIS A 22 24.98 27.72 36.95
N LEU A 23 25.58 27.19 35.88
CA LEU A 23 25.74 27.88 34.60
C LEU A 23 24.45 27.90 33.78
N LEU A 24 23.60 26.88 33.94
CA LEU A 24 22.31 26.79 33.25
C LEU A 24 21.27 27.65 33.96
N LYS A 25 20.66 28.60 33.22
CA LYS A 25 19.58 29.47 33.69
C LYS A 25 18.23 29.06 33.10
N PRO A 26 17.11 29.24 33.83
CA PRO A 26 15.77 29.07 33.26
C PRO A 26 15.57 29.96 32.03
N GLY A 27 14.92 29.44 31.00
CA GLY A 27 14.68 30.15 29.74
C GLY A 27 15.80 30.05 28.70
N MET A 28 16.89 29.35 28.97
CA MET A 28 17.89 29.02 27.95
C MET A 28 17.34 27.98 26.97
N ASN A 29 17.53 28.24 25.67
CA ASN A 29 17.26 27.25 24.63
C ASN A 29 18.42 26.25 24.58
N THR A 30 18.11 24.99 24.34
CA THR A 30 19.10 23.93 24.19
C THR A 30 18.72 23.01 23.04
N GLU A 31 19.71 22.45 22.37
CA GLU A 31 19.53 21.31 21.48
C GLU A 31 19.71 20.03 22.30
N VAL A 32 18.80 19.06 22.17
CA VAL A 32 18.89 17.76 22.84
C VAL A 32 18.95 16.69 21.76
N ARG A 33 19.97 15.82 21.84
CA ARG A 33 20.05 14.61 21.01
C ARG A 33 19.66 13.41 21.85
N ILE A 34 18.60 12.71 21.43
CA ILE A 34 18.08 11.53 22.11
C ILE A 34 18.43 10.32 21.25
N HIS A 35 19.27 9.43 21.78
CA HIS A 35 19.57 8.15 21.14
C HIS A 35 18.39 7.19 21.38
N THR A 36 17.69 6.80 20.31
CA THR A 36 16.50 5.96 20.38
C THR A 36 16.80 4.46 20.34
N GLY A 37 17.97 4.08 19.83
CA GLY A 37 18.42 2.69 19.78
C GLY A 37 19.82 2.58 19.18
N ARG A 38 20.49 1.46 19.46
CA ARG A 38 21.77 1.08 18.86
C ARG A 38 21.80 -0.43 18.69
N ARG A 39 22.33 -0.90 17.56
CA ARG A 39 22.66 -2.30 17.30
C ARG A 39 24.00 -2.37 16.61
N ASP A 40 24.88 -3.23 17.10
CA ASP A 40 26.20 -3.46 16.55
C ASP A 40 26.24 -4.83 15.85
N GLY A 41 27.11 -4.98 14.85
CA GLY A 41 27.30 -6.26 14.14
C GLY A 41 26.13 -6.72 13.26
N VAL A 42 25.30 -5.78 12.77
CA VAL A 42 24.15 -6.08 11.91
C VAL A 42 24.48 -5.89 10.42
N LEU A 43 23.78 -6.62 9.55
CA LEU A 43 23.80 -6.33 8.12
C LEU A 43 23.04 -5.02 7.89
N ALA A 44 23.70 -4.04 7.28
CA ALA A 44 23.11 -2.75 6.96
C ALA A 44 23.23 -2.47 5.46
N VAL A 45 22.19 -1.89 4.88
CA VAL A 45 22.19 -1.46 3.49
C VAL A 45 21.95 0.05 3.41
N PRO A 46 22.59 0.76 2.47
CA PRO A 46 22.31 2.17 2.26
C PRO A 46 20.85 2.39 1.87
N ASN A 47 20.24 3.46 2.36
CA ASN A 47 18.86 3.81 2.03
C ASN A 47 18.66 4.03 0.52
N ALA A 48 19.70 4.46 -0.20
CA ALA A 48 19.68 4.61 -1.67
C ALA A 48 19.55 3.29 -2.45
N ALA A 49 19.84 2.14 -1.83
CA ALA A 49 19.67 0.83 -2.46
C ALA A 49 18.22 0.30 -2.35
N LEU A 50 17.43 0.86 -1.44
CA LEU A 50 16.08 0.41 -1.17
C LEU A 50 15.14 0.77 -2.31
N ARG A 51 14.31 -0.20 -2.69
CA ARG A 51 13.18 -0.05 -3.60
C ARG A 51 11.91 -0.45 -2.89
N THR A 52 10.82 0.11 -3.36
CA THR A 52 9.45 -0.25 -3.02
C THR A 52 8.85 -1.09 -4.16
N PRO A 53 7.71 -1.76 -3.93
CA PRO A 53 7.04 -2.50 -4.99
C PRO A 53 6.61 -1.60 -6.17
N ARG A 54 6.54 -0.28 -5.98
CA ARG A 54 6.11 0.65 -7.03
C ARG A 54 7.23 1.08 -7.98
N ASP A 55 8.50 1.07 -7.53
CA ASP A 55 9.65 1.55 -8.30
C ASP A 55 10.65 0.43 -8.65
N VAL A 56 10.41 -0.80 -8.19
CA VAL A 56 11.23 -1.97 -8.52
C VAL A 56 11.32 -2.21 -10.04
N ALA A 57 10.21 -2.04 -10.78
CA ALA A 57 10.17 -2.22 -12.22
C ALA A 57 11.12 -1.25 -12.96
N SER A 58 11.21 0.00 -12.50
CA SER A 58 12.13 0.99 -13.06
C SER A 58 13.59 0.68 -12.72
N GLY A 59 13.86 0.16 -11.51
CA GLY A 59 15.19 -0.33 -11.14
C GLY A 59 15.63 -1.54 -11.98
N ALA A 60 14.70 -2.46 -12.27
CA ALA A 60 14.94 -3.60 -13.13
C ALA A 60 15.32 -3.17 -14.56
N ALA A 61 14.63 -2.17 -15.11
CA ALA A 61 14.93 -1.62 -16.44
C ALA A 61 16.36 -1.04 -16.54
N VAL A 62 16.85 -0.37 -15.49
CA VAL A 62 18.24 0.16 -15.45
C VAL A 62 19.26 -0.98 -15.47
N LEU A 63 18.91 -2.13 -14.89
CA LEU A 63 19.75 -3.33 -14.86
C LEU A 63 19.60 -4.21 -16.10
N GLY A 64 18.75 -3.82 -17.07
CA GLY A 64 18.46 -4.64 -18.25
C GLY A 64 17.67 -5.92 -17.94
N LEU A 65 16.99 -5.96 -16.79
CA LEU A 65 16.12 -7.07 -16.39
C LEU A 65 14.71 -6.84 -16.92
N ASP A 66 14.02 -7.92 -17.29
CA ASP A 66 12.60 -7.87 -17.67
C ASP A 66 11.73 -7.53 -16.45
N PRO A 67 10.98 -6.41 -16.45
CA PRO A 67 10.14 -6.01 -15.33
C PRO A 67 9.07 -7.05 -14.98
N GLN A 68 8.49 -7.74 -15.98
CA GLN A 68 7.43 -8.73 -15.72
C GLN A 68 7.97 -9.96 -15.00
N ALA A 69 9.14 -10.46 -15.41
CA ALA A 69 9.82 -11.55 -14.72
C ALA A 69 10.17 -11.17 -13.27
N VAL A 70 10.61 -9.93 -13.02
CA VAL A 70 10.91 -9.41 -11.68
C VAL A 70 9.67 -9.37 -10.79
N ASP A 71 8.54 -8.89 -11.30
CA ASP A 71 7.27 -8.86 -10.56
C ASP A 71 6.78 -10.27 -10.21
N GLN A 72 6.86 -11.21 -11.16
CA GLN A 72 6.51 -12.61 -10.92
C GLN A 72 7.40 -13.25 -9.85
N GLN A 73 8.71 -12.99 -9.90
CA GLN A 73 9.66 -13.51 -8.93
C GLN A 73 9.38 -12.95 -7.52
N LEU A 74 9.04 -11.67 -7.41
CA LEU A 74 8.69 -11.04 -6.15
C LEU A 74 7.35 -11.54 -5.60
N ALA A 75 6.35 -11.74 -6.46
CA ALA A 75 5.07 -12.32 -6.09
C ALA A 75 5.23 -13.76 -5.57
N ALA A 76 6.06 -14.57 -6.23
CA ALA A 76 6.38 -15.92 -5.78
C ALA A 76 7.11 -15.92 -4.43
N ALA A 77 8.08 -15.01 -4.22
CA ALA A 77 8.79 -14.87 -2.95
C ALA A 77 7.86 -14.43 -1.80
N SER A 78 6.89 -13.56 -2.10
CA SER A 78 5.90 -13.11 -1.11
C SER A 78 4.90 -14.21 -0.74
N ALA A 79 4.54 -15.08 -1.70
CA ALA A 79 3.67 -16.24 -1.45
C ALA A 79 4.36 -17.34 -0.62
N ALA A 80 5.66 -17.54 -0.82
CA ALA A 80 6.46 -18.50 -0.05
C ALA A 80 6.79 -18.01 1.38
N GLY A 81 6.83 -16.70 1.59
CA GLY A 81 7.18 -16.05 2.86
C GLY A 81 6.02 -15.82 3.84
N ALA A 82 4.83 -16.40 3.61
CA ALA A 82 3.67 -16.28 4.46
C ALA A 82 3.41 -17.53 5.34
N PRO A 83 4.14 -17.73 6.46
CA PRO A 83 3.74 -18.66 7.49
C PRO A 83 2.71 -18.02 8.45
N GLY A 84 1.53 -18.63 8.55
CA GLY A 84 0.72 -18.63 9.77
C GLY A 84 -0.17 -17.41 10.07
N GLN A 85 -1.34 -17.35 9.44
CA GLN A 85 -2.54 -16.79 10.08
C GLN A 85 -3.76 -17.69 9.77
N ARG A 86 -3.65 -18.97 10.13
CA ARG A 86 -4.76 -19.92 10.20
C ARG A 86 -4.48 -20.98 11.26
N THR A 87 -4.53 -20.60 12.54
CA THR A 87 -4.67 -21.43 13.76
C THR A 87 -4.71 -20.43 14.92
N ALA A 88 -5.65 -20.34 15.85
CA ALA A 88 -6.83 -21.10 16.23
C ALA A 88 -7.82 -20.06 16.83
N ASP A 89 -9.13 -20.21 16.65
CA ASP A 89 -9.95 -20.69 17.76
C ASP A 89 -11.21 -21.39 17.22
N THR A 90 -11.19 -22.73 17.24
CA THR A 90 -12.39 -23.56 17.16
C THR A 90 -12.16 -24.89 17.87
N THR A 91 -12.33 -24.91 19.19
CA THR A 91 -12.84 -26.09 19.89
C THR A 91 -14.35 -25.95 20.07
N ALA A 92 -15.12 -26.51 19.14
CA ALA A 92 -16.42 -27.15 19.37
C ALA A 92 -17.00 -27.58 18.02
N GLY A 93 -17.14 -28.89 17.84
CA GLY A 93 -17.38 -29.51 16.54
C GLY A 93 -18.73 -29.22 15.89
N ARG A 94 -18.74 -29.32 14.56
CA ARG A 94 -19.82 -29.97 13.83
C ARG A 94 -19.29 -30.49 12.50
N GLN A 95 -19.69 -31.73 12.19
CA GLN A 95 -19.33 -32.51 11.01
C GLN A 95 -19.52 -31.75 9.69
N ALA A 96 -18.70 -32.15 8.72
CA ALA A 96 -18.76 -31.74 7.33
C ALA A 96 -20.15 -31.93 6.71
N GLN A 97 -20.65 -30.87 6.06
CA GLN A 97 -21.53 -30.98 4.90
C GLN A 97 -20.97 -30.08 3.79
N SER A 98 -20.48 -30.74 2.75
CA SER A 98 -20.12 -30.18 1.46
C SER A 98 -21.35 -29.56 0.78
N GLY A 99 -21.31 -28.24 0.59
CA GLY A 99 -22.26 -27.48 -0.22
C GLY A 99 -21.79 -26.04 -0.32
N GLY A 100 -21.07 -25.70 -1.39
CA GLY A 100 -20.60 -24.33 -1.62
C GLY A 100 -21.79 -23.33 -1.70
N PRO A 101 -21.59 -22.06 -1.32
CA PRO A 101 -22.67 -21.08 -1.34
C PRO A 101 -23.10 -20.81 -2.78
N GLY A 102 -24.34 -21.17 -3.14
CA GLY A 102 -24.93 -20.79 -4.42
C GLY A 102 -25.02 -19.28 -4.53
N THR A 103 -24.45 -18.70 -5.59
CA THR A 103 -24.63 -17.29 -5.91
C THR A 103 -25.97 -17.09 -6.61
N TYR A 104 -26.76 -16.13 -6.13
CA TYR A 104 -28.00 -15.70 -6.79
C TYR A 104 -27.80 -14.31 -7.39
N THR A 105 -28.19 -14.15 -8.66
CA THR A 105 -28.21 -12.85 -9.33
C THR A 105 -29.61 -12.28 -9.22
N THR A 106 -29.74 -11.17 -8.48
CA THR A 106 -31.01 -10.43 -8.38
C THR A 106 -31.39 -9.81 -9.74
N PRO A 107 -32.68 -9.56 -10.01
CA PRO A 107 -33.13 -8.96 -11.29
C PRO A 107 -32.51 -7.59 -11.65
N ASN A 108 -31.92 -6.90 -10.68
CA ASN A 108 -31.18 -5.64 -10.89
C ASN A 108 -29.67 -5.87 -11.20
N GLY A 109 -29.29 -7.10 -11.60
CA GLY A 109 -27.92 -7.44 -12.00
C GLY A 109 -26.92 -7.58 -10.85
N ARG A 110 -27.36 -7.53 -9.58
CA ARG A 110 -26.49 -7.60 -8.41
C ARG A 110 -26.36 -9.03 -7.91
N VAL A 111 -25.12 -9.55 -7.90
CA VAL A 111 -24.78 -10.89 -7.41
C VAL A 111 -24.74 -10.89 -5.89
N VAL A 112 -25.53 -11.77 -5.26
CA VAL A 112 -25.59 -11.95 -3.82
C VAL A 112 -25.20 -13.39 -3.50
N THR A 113 -24.20 -13.56 -2.64
CA THR A 113 -23.76 -14.87 -2.14
C THR A 113 -24.72 -15.35 -1.06
N LEU A 114 -25.42 -16.47 -1.29
CA LEU A 114 -26.35 -17.01 -0.31
C LEU A 114 -25.60 -17.70 0.84
N PRO A 115 -26.11 -17.63 2.08
CA PRO A 115 -25.54 -18.37 3.20
C PRO A 115 -25.75 -19.89 3.04
N PRO A 116 -24.88 -20.71 3.65
CA PRO A 116 -25.05 -22.17 3.66
C PRO A 116 -26.34 -22.54 4.41
N GLY A 117 -27.14 -23.44 3.81
CA GLY A 117 -28.43 -23.89 4.35
C GLY A 117 -29.67 -23.20 3.75
N VAL A 118 -29.50 -22.30 2.77
CA VAL A 118 -30.61 -21.63 2.07
C VAL A 118 -30.51 -21.93 0.59
N THR A 119 -31.53 -22.59 0.01
CA THR A 119 -31.54 -22.89 -1.42
C THR A 119 -32.03 -21.67 -2.23
N ALA A 120 -31.53 -21.51 -3.46
CA ALA A 120 -31.93 -20.42 -4.35
C ALA A 120 -33.46 -20.39 -4.59
N GLU A 121 -34.08 -21.57 -4.59
CA GLU A 121 -35.53 -21.76 -4.75
C GLU A 121 -36.34 -21.16 -3.59
N GLN A 122 -35.88 -21.30 -2.35
CA GLN A 122 -36.56 -20.76 -1.17
C GLN A 122 -36.53 -19.22 -1.13
N VAL A 123 -35.41 -18.63 -1.57
CA VAL A 123 -35.25 -17.18 -1.67
C VAL A 123 -36.10 -16.62 -2.81
N GLN A 124 -36.14 -17.31 -3.95
CA GLN A 124 -36.94 -16.90 -5.10
C GLN A 124 -38.45 -16.98 -4.80
N ALA A 125 -38.90 -18.04 -4.12
CA ALA A 125 -40.29 -18.19 -3.67
C ALA A 125 -40.71 -17.04 -2.73
N ALA A 126 -39.88 -16.72 -1.73
CA ALA A 126 -40.13 -15.61 -0.81
C ALA A 126 -40.19 -14.25 -1.53
N ILE A 127 -39.31 -14.00 -2.50
CA ILE A 127 -39.30 -12.76 -3.31
C ILE A 127 -40.53 -12.67 -4.20
N SER A 128 -40.93 -13.77 -4.88
CA SER A 128 -42.13 -13.79 -5.73
C SER A 128 -43.41 -13.50 -4.94
N LYS A 129 -43.48 -14.00 -3.70
CA LYS A 129 -44.65 -13.86 -2.81
C LYS A 129 -44.78 -12.45 -2.22
N MET A 130 -43.64 -11.81 -1.94
CA MET A 130 -43.61 -10.37 -1.59
C MET A 130 -44.01 -9.50 -2.79
N ARG A 131 -43.66 -9.89 -4.01
CA ARG A 131 -44.04 -9.17 -5.23
C ARG A 131 -45.53 -9.30 -5.55
N SER A 132 -46.18 -10.38 -5.10
CA SER A 132 -47.62 -10.61 -5.24
C SER A 132 -48.45 -10.13 -4.04
N GLY A 133 -47.85 -9.43 -3.08
CA GLY A 133 -48.56 -8.80 -1.96
C GLY A 133 -49.07 -9.75 -0.85
N GLY A 134 -48.56 -10.98 -0.78
CA GLY A 134 -48.95 -11.94 0.27
C GLY A 134 -48.18 -11.73 1.57
N GLU A 135 -48.80 -12.02 2.72
CA GLU A 135 -48.13 -11.96 4.02
C GLU A 135 -47.04 -13.06 4.13
N PRO A 136 -45.77 -12.70 4.40
CA PRO A 136 -44.70 -13.68 4.55
C PRO A 136 -44.86 -14.49 5.85
N THR A 137 -44.62 -15.79 5.77
CA THR A 137 -44.61 -16.70 6.93
C THR A 137 -43.46 -16.37 7.90
N ALA A 138 -43.54 -16.84 9.14
CA ALA A 138 -42.53 -16.58 10.17
C ALA A 138 -41.11 -17.04 9.75
N ALA A 139 -41.02 -18.16 9.02
CA ALA A 139 -39.75 -18.67 8.48
C ALA A 139 -39.17 -17.78 7.37
N GLU A 140 -40.02 -17.24 6.50
CA GLU A 140 -39.61 -16.34 5.41
C GLU A 140 -39.18 -14.96 5.95
N ARG A 141 -39.84 -14.45 7.00
CA ARG A 141 -39.43 -13.22 7.71
C ARG A 141 -38.05 -13.37 8.36
N ALA A 142 -37.76 -14.53 8.98
CA ALA A 142 -36.45 -14.81 9.56
C ALA A 142 -35.34 -14.85 8.50
N LEU A 143 -35.62 -15.46 7.34
CA LEU A 143 -34.71 -15.49 6.20
C LEU A 143 -34.43 -14.09 5.66
N LEU A 144 -35.47 -13.25 5.55
CA LEU A 144 -35.35 -11.87 5.08
C LEU A 144 -34.52 -11.01 6.05
N ALA A 145 -34.74 -11.16 7.37
CA ALA A 145 -33.95 -10.46 8.40
C ALA A 145 -32.45 -10.79 8.30
N GLN A 146 -32.12 -12.05 7.96
CA GLN A 146 -30.74 -12.50 7.78
C GLN A 146 -30.08 -11.93 6.52
N VAL A 147 -30.83 -11.77 5.43
CA VAL A 147 -30.33 -11.20 4.16
C VAL A 147 -30.25 -9.66 4.22
N VAL A 148 -31.26 -9.00 4.77
CA VAL A 148 -31.33 -7.53 4.90
C VAL A 148 -30.34 -7.01 5.96
N GLY A 149 -30.15 -7.74 7.07
CA GLY A 149 -29.16 -7.41 8.10
C GLY A 149 -27.71 -7.42 7.60
N ARG A 150 -27.43 -8.10 6.48
CA ARG A 150 -26.14 -8.05 5.77
C ARG A 150 -26.08 -6.95 4.71
N SER A 151 -27.22 -6.63 4.09
CA SER A 151 -27.30 -5.55 3.08
C SER A 151 -26.96 -4.18 3.67
N GLN A 152 -27.40 -3.89 4.91
CA GLN A 152 -27.12 -2.62 5.57
C GLN A 152 -25.69 -2.49 6.13
N ARG A 153 -24.96 -3.60 6.27
CA ARG A 153 -23.52 -3.61 6.62
C ARG A 153 -22.59 -3.58 5.41
N SER A 154 -23.13 -3.70 4.19
CA SER A 154 -22.38 -3.60 2.94
C SER A 154 -22.64 -2.30 2.18
N GLY A 155 -23.52 -1.43 2.67
CA GLY A 155 -23.85 -0.13 2.08
C GLY A 155 -23.65 1.00 3.09
N GLY A 156 -22.39 1.30 3.41
CA GLY A 156 -22.03 2.35 4.35
C GLY A 156 -20.52 2.51 4.38
N GLY A 157 -19.96 3.16 3.36
CA GLY A 157 -18.56 3.57 3.30
C GLY A 157 -18.28 4.67 4.33
N GLY A 158 -18.34 4.31 5.61
CA GLY A 158 -17.84 5.12 6.71
C GLY A 158 -16.33 4.97 6.77
N ASN A 159 -15.65 6.11 6.64
CA ASN A 159 -14.22 6.30 6.90
C ASN A 159 -13.82 5.65 8.24
N ALA A 160 -13.39 4.40 8.19
CA ALA A 160 -12.62 3.74 9.23
C ALA A 160 -11.13 3.84 8.89
N ALA A 161 -10.67 5.07 8.60
CA ALA A 161 -9.28 5.45 8.77
C ALA A 161 -9.01 5.61 10.27
N ARG A 162 -9.10 4.51 11.03
CA ARG A 162 -8.60 4.42 12.40
C ARG A 162 -7.23 3.75 12.33
N GLY A 163 -6.22 4.56 12.60
CA GLY A 163 -4.79 4.28 12.60
C GLY A 163 -4.39 2.81 12.70
N SER A 164 -4.05 2.22 11.55
CA SER A 164 -3.03 1.18 11.48
C SER A 164 -1.67 1.88 11.33
N ARG A 165 -1.17 2.44 12.43
CA ARG A 165 0.26 2.79 12.55
C ARG A 165 0.95 1.55 13.10
N GLY A 166 1.54 0.77 12.19
CA GLY A 166 2.33 -0.42 12.50
C GLY A 166 1.67 -1.71 12.00
N GLY A 167 1.89 -2.07 10.73
CA GLY A 167 1.50 -3.42 10.27
C GLY A 167 1.26 -3.62 8.77
N GLN A 168 1.11 -2.57 7.97
CA GLN A 168 1.34 -2.65 6.52
C GLN A 168 2.76 -2.20 6.26
N GLY A 169 3.70 -3.10 6.57
CA GLY A 169 5.14 -2.84 6.46
C GLY A 169 5.48 -2.36 5.06
N ASN A 170 6.20 -1.24 4.96
CA ASN A 170 6.88 -0.88 3.74
C ASN A 170 7.72 -2.09 3.31
N SER A 171 7.27 -2.83 2.31
CA SER A 171 8.00 -3.98 1.78
C SER A 171 9.17 -3.41 1.00
N TYR A 172 10.36 -3.49 1.57
CA TYR A 172 11.57 -3.03 0.91
C TYR A 172 12.15 -4.16 0.07
N ILE A 173 12.64 -3.80 -1.10
CA ILE A 173 13.26 -4.71 -2.07
C ILE A 173 14.63 -4.14 -2.38
N VAL A 174 15.63 -5.00 -2.49
CA VAL A 174 16.96 -4.62 -2.98
C VAL A 174 17.32 -5.49 -4.18
N PHE A 175 18.13 -4.94 -5.09
CA PHE A 175 18.77 -5.74 -6.12
C PHE A 175 20.08 -6.29 -5.57
N ALA A 176 20.12 -7.61 -5.37
CA ALA A 176 21.31 -8.30 -4.89
C ALA A 176 21.89 -9.19 -5.99
N ARG A 177 23.21 -9.25 -6.06
CA ARG A 177 23.93 -10.16 -6.94
C ARG A 177 24.34 -11.40 -6.15
N ARG A 178 23.78 -12.55 -6.52
CA ARG A 178 24.05 -13.87 -5.94
C ARG A 178 24.59 -14.79 -7.03
N ALA A 179 25.78 -15.35 -6.84
CA ALA A 179 26.45 -16.21 -7.82
C ALA A 179 26.50 -15.59 -9.25
N GLY A 180 26.79 -14.28 -9.34
CA GLY A 180 26.87 -13.55 -10.61
C GLY A 180 25.53 -13.12 -11.21
N LYS A 181 24.39 -13.62 -10.72
CA LYS A 181 23.06 -13.24 -11.20
C LYS A 181 22.45 -12.14 -10.32
N VAL A 182 21.97 -11.06 -10.94
CA VAL A 182 21.24 -9.99 -10.24
C VAL A 182 19.78 -10.40 -10.09
N MET A 183 19.25 -10.29 -8.88
CA MET A 183 17.86 -10.63 -8.59
C MET A 183 17.22 -9.65 -7.59
N PRO A 184 15.90 -9.41 -7.72
CA PRO A 184 15.14 -8.68 -6.71
C PRO A 184 14.98 -9.55 -5.46
N VAL A 185 15.33 -9.01 -4.30
CA VAL A 185 15.23 -9.70 -3.02
C VAL A 185 14.38 -8.85 -2.07
N PRO A 186 13.19 -9.34 -1.64
CA PRO A 186 12.43 -8.69 -0.59
C PRO A 186 13.19 -8.84 0.74
N ILE A 187 13.28 -7.75 1.49
CA ILE A 187 13.99 -7.70 2.76
C ILE A 187 13.09 -7.23 3.89
N LYS A 188 13.38 -7.70 5.10
CA LYS A 188 12.82 -7.13 6.32
C LYS A 188 13.83 -6.18 6.93
N THR A 189 13.35 -5.01 7.33
CA THR A 189 14.20 -3.93 7.84
C THR A 189 13.96 -3.67 9.33
N GLY A 190 14.95 -3.07 9.99
CA GLY A 190 14.94 -2.76 11.41
C GLY A 190 15.23 -1.29 11.69
N LEU A 191 16.23 -1.04 12.54
CA LEU A 191 16.67 0.31 12.90
C LEU A 191 17.26 1.03 11.68
N SER A 192 17.02 2.34 11.55
CA SER A 192 17.65 3.18 10.52
C SER A 192 18.28 4.43 11.16
N ASP A 193 19.44 4.84 10.65
CA ASP A 193 20.22 5.98 11.11
C ASP A 193 20.25 7.13 10.08
N GLN A 194 19.25 7.20 9.19
CA GLN A 194 19.10 8.10 8.03
C GLN A 194 19.89 7.73 6.78
N ASP A 195 21.10 7.19 6.92
CA ASP A 195 21.93 6.81 5.78
C ASP A 195 21.80 5.32 5.47
N TYR A 196 21.72 4.51 6.52
CA TYR A 196 21.62 3.06 6.48
C TYR A 196 20.35 2.56 7.16
N ILE A 197 19.96 1.35 6.76
CA ILE A 197 18.93 0.58 7.44
C ILE A 197 19.44 -0.82 7.73
N GLU A 198 19.13 -1.29 8.93
CA GLU A 198 19.37 -2.67 9.35
C GLU A 198 18.49 -3.62 8.52
N VAL A 199 19.10 -4.70 8.04
CA VAL A 199 18.42 -5.80 7.37
C VAL A 199 18.35 -7.00 8.32
N THR A 200 17.13 -7.35 8.72
CA THR A 200 16.86 -8.46 9.64
C THR A 200 16.56 -9.78 8.92
N ALA A 201 16.14 -9.72 7.64
CA ALA A 201 15.94 -10.91 6.82
C ALA A 201 16.06 -10.59 5.32
N GLY A 202 16.41 -11.61 4.53
CA GLY A 202 16.43 -11.58 3.06
C GLY A 202 17.82 -11.52 2.44
N LEU A 203 18.81 -10.97 3.15
CA LEU A 203 20.20 -10.87 2.69
C LEU A 203 21.15 -11.70 3.54
N THR A 204 22.27 -12.05 2.94
CA THR A 204 23.44 -12.67 3.59
C THR A 204 24.67 -11.78 3.41
N ASP A 205 25.70 -12.03 4.22
CA ASP A 205 27.02 -11.38 4.16
C ASP A 205 27.74 -11.56 2.81
N LYS A 206 27.37 -12.60 2.04
CA LYS A 206 27.92 -12.90 0.71
C LYS A 206 27.19 -12.17 -0.43
N ASP A 207 26.05 -11.55 -0.16
CA ASP A 207 25.28 -10.88 -1.20
C ASP A 207 25.87 -9.48 -1.48
N THR A 208 26.05 -9.14 -2.76
CA THR A 208 26.43 -7.77 -3.14
C THR A 208 25.18 -6.97 -3.52
N VAL A 209 24.87 -5.92 -2.76
CA VAL A 209 23.75 -5.03 -3.03
C VAL A 209 24.12 -3.96 -4.06
N LEU A 210 23.24 -3.73 -5.03
CA LEU A 210 23.41 -2.71 -6.06
C LEU A 210 22.69 -1.43 -5.67
N VAL A 211 23.43 -0.32 -5.61
CA VAL A 211 22.87 1.02 -5.45
C VAL A 211 22.55 1.56 -6.84
N LEU A 212 21.26 1.71 -7.13
CA LEU A 212 20.80 2.22 -8.41
C LEU A 212 20.48 3.72 -8.31
N PRO A 213 20.75 4.52 -9.35
CA PRO A 213 20.28 5.90 -9.38
C PRO A 213 18.76 5.95 -9.23
N SER A 214 18.24 7.06 -8.72
CA SER A 214 16.80 7.24 -8.53
C SER A 214 16.05 6.98 -9.84
N ALA A 215 15.23 5.92 -9.88
CA ALA A 215 14.42 5.54 -11.03
C ALA A 215 13.60 6.72 -11.58
N SER A 216 13.05 7.55 -10.69
CA SER A 216 12.30 8.76 -11.03
C SER A 216 13.12 9.76 -11.82
N LEU A 217 14.43 9.86 -11.58
CA LEU A 217 15.32 10.76 -12.30
C LEU A 217 15.58 10.25 -13.73
N VAL A 218 15.77 8.93 -13.89
CA VAL A 218 15.95 8.33 -15.22
C VAL A 218 14.66 8.45 -16.05
N GLN A 219 13.51 8.16 -15.45
CA GLN A 219 12.20 8.30 -16.11
C GLN A 219 11.90 9.77 -16.45
N SER A 220 12.21 10.71 -15.55
CA SER A 220 12.03 12.15 -15.80
C SER A 220 12.87 12.63 -16.98
N GLN A 221 14.13 12.19 -17.08
CA GLN A 221 14.98 12.50 -18.23
C GLN A 221 14.43 11.94 -19.54
N GLN A 222 13.92 10.71 -19.54
CA GLN A 222 13.32 10.10 -20.72
C GLN A 222 12.03 10.81 -21.14
N GLN A 223 11.16 11.12 -20.18
CA GLN A 223 9.92 11.83 -20.43
C GLN A 223 10.18 13.25 -20.94
N PHE A 224 11.20 13.92 -20.41
CA PHE A 224 11.64 15.22 -20.90
C PHE A 224 12.16 15.13 -22.34
N LYS A 225 13.02 14.16 -22.65
CA LYS A 225 13.51 13.92 -24.03
C LYS A 225 12.37 13.64 -25.00
N GLN A 226 11.39 12.81 -24.61
CA GLN A 226 10.21 12.51 -25.44
C GLN A 226 9.34 13.76 -25.66
N ARG A 227 9.10 14.56 -24.62
CA ARG A 227 8.39 15.84 -24.75
C ARG A 227 9.14 16.79 -25.68
N PHE A 228 10.46 16.90 -25.54
CA PHE A 228 11.27 17.77 -26.38
C PHE A 228 11.28 17.30 -27.85
N GLN A 229 11.37 16.00 -28.10
CA GLN A 229 11.27 15.42 -29.44
C GLN A 229 9.88 15.63 -30.05
N ASN A 230 8.81 15.50 -29.26
CA ASN A 230 7.44 15.74 -29.73
C ASN A 230 7.16 17.23 -30.01
N VAL A 231 7.81 18.15 -29.29
CA VAL A 231 7.68 19.61 -29.46
C VAL A 231 8.61 20.16 -30.55
N THR A 232 9.77 19.54 -30.75
CA THR A 232 10.78 19.99 -31.74
C THR A 232 10.62 19.28 -33.10
N GLY A 233 10.05 18.06 -33.12
CA GLY A 233 9.77 17.28 -34.33
C GLY A 233 8.39 17.52 -34.96
N GLY A 234 7.48 18.23 -34.27
CA GLY A 234 6.20 18.69 -34.80
C GLY A 234 6.19 20.22 -34.78
N GLY A 235 6.40 20.84 -35.95
CA GLY A 235 6.63 22.27 -36.12
C GLY A 235 5.76 23.18 -35.25
N LEU A 236 6.42 24.18 -34.65
CA LEU A 236 5.86 25.28 -33.85
C LEU A 236 4.45 25.70 -34.32
N PRO A 237 3.38 25.32 -33.62
CA PRO A 237 2.03 25.80 -33.91
C PRO A 237 1.89 27.20 -33.31
N GLY A 238 2.06 28.25 -34.13
CA GLY A 238 1.88 29.61 -33.61
C GLY A 238 2.24 30.78 -34.53
N LEU A 239 2.99 30.60 -35.61
CA LEU A 239 3.33 31.70 -36.52
C LEU A 239 2.24 31.89 -37.59
N ARG A 240 1.05 32.33 -37.17
CA ARG A 240 0.10 32.97 -38.08
C ARG A 240 0.61 34.39 -38.36
N GLN A 241 1.13 34.59 -39.57
CA GLN A 241 1.46 35.90 -40.13
C GLN A 241 0.21 36.79 -40.07
N GLN A 242 0.33 37.95 -39.43
CA GLN A 242 -0.67 39.02 -39.49
C GLN A 242 -0.57 39.71 -40.87
N PRO A 243 -1.66 39.80 -41.65
CA PRO A 243 -1.63 40.59 -42.87
C PRO A 243 -1.64 42.08 -42.54
N ALA A 244 -0.70 42.82 -43.13
CA ALA A 244 -0.63 44.27 -43.10
C ALA A 244 -1.87 44.89 -43.76
N GLN A 245 -2.64 45.68 -43.02
CA GLN A 245 -3.71 46.51 -43.56
C GLN A 245 -3.09 47.70 -44.30
N THR A 246 -3.28 47.72 -45.60
CA THR A 246 -3.03 48.86 -46.49
C THR A 246 -4.03 49.98 -46.19
N SER A 247 -3.56 51.11 -45.66
CA SER A 247 -4.34 52.34 -45.54
C SER A 247 -4.69 52.87 -46.94
N GLY A 248 -6.00 53.01 -47.19
CA GLY A 248 -6.55 53.48 -48.44
C GLY A 248 -6.30 54.96 -48.71
N ALA A 249 -6.05 55.27 -49.97
CA ALA A 249 -6.11 56.61 -50.54
C ALA A 249 -7.48 56.81 -51.21
N ARG A 250 -8.24 57.79 -50.73
CA ARG A 250 -9.02 58.79 -51.50
C ARG A 250 -9.93 59.59 -50.58
#